data_AF-A0A7L0CA20-F1
#
_entry.id   AF-A0A7L0CA20-F1
#
_cell.length_a   1.000
_cell.length_b   1.000
_cell.length_c   1.000
_cell.angle_alpha   90.00
_cell.angle_beta   90.00
_cell.angle_gamma   90.00
#
_symmetry.space_group_name_H-M   'P 1'
#
loop_
_entity.id
_entity.type
_entity.pdbx_description
1 polymer ?
#
loop_
_entity_poly.entity_id
_entity_poly.type
_entity_poly.pdbx_seq_one_letter_code
_entity_poly.pdbx_strand_id
1 'polypeptide(L)'
;PGYHGEGFGAILLFAACHLPDSSIPRYGYVMENLLRYIVGTLERTVADHYVLVCLSGAAARGQIPSFGWMKRCYQAMDRRLRNSLQAVIIVHPTWYVKALVTLSRPFLSPTFSGKVRFAASLRELSQLVPLEPAHVPEPV
;
A
#
# COMPACT_ATOMS: atom_id res chain seq x y z
N PRO A 1 -19.63 23.38 -10.43
CA PRO A 1 -18.21 23.75 -10.59
C PRO A 1 -17.31 22.61 -10.08
N GLY A 2 -16.82 21.78 -10.99
CA GLY A 2 -15.94 20.65 -10.66
C GLY A 2 -14.55 21.15 -10.31
N TYR A 3 -14.11 20.91 -9.08
CA TYR A 3 -12.77 21.24 -8.63
C TYR A 3 -11.80 20.15 -9.07
N HIS A 4 -11.23 20.33 -10.26
CA HIS A 4 -9.93 19.75 -10.61
C HIS A 4 -8.87 20.44 -9.76
N GLY A 5 -8.51 19.82 -8.63
CA GLY A 5 -7.26 20.11 -7.95
C GLY A 5 -6.13 19.56 -8.79
N GLU A 6 -5.35 20.46 -9.40
CA GLU A 6 -4.16 20.10 -10.15
C GLU A 6 -3.16 19.36 -9.25
N GLY A 7 -2.73 18.17 -9.68
CA GLY A 7 -1.39 17.65 -9.38
C GLY A 7 -1.23 16.46 -8.43
N PHE A 8 -2.23 16.07 -7.64
CA PHE A 8 -2.06 15.00 -6.64
C PHE A 8 -2.81 13.73 -7.01
N GLY A 9 -2.06 12.63 -7.19
CA GLY A 9 -2.63 11.31 -7.36
C GLY A 9 -3.44 10.85 -6.14
N ALA A 10 -4.38 9.93 -6.32
CA ALA A 10 -5.20 9.38 -5.24
C ALA A 10 -4.33 8.73 -4.13
N ILE A 11 -4.67 8.90 -2.86
CA ILE A 11 -3.98 8.22 -1.74
C ILE A 11 -4.85 7.04 -1.31
N LEU A 12 -4.30 5.82 -1.40
CA LEU A 12 -4.97 4.61 -0.90
C LEU A 12 -4.29 4.12 0.37
N LEU A 13 -5.06 4.08 1.46
CA LEU A 13 -4.61 3.66 2.77
C LEU A 13 -4.89 2.17 2.99
N PHE A 14 -3.86 1.40 3.34
CA PHE A 14 -3.94 0.02 3.77
C PHE A 14 -3.49 -0.10 5.22
N ALA A 15 -4.42 -0.40 6.12
CA ALA A 15 -4.10 -0.74 7.49
C ALA A 15 -3.87 -2.25 7.61
N ALA A 16 -2.61 -2.66 7.80
CA ALA A 16 -2.25 -4.07 7.89
C ALA A 16 -2.85 -4.76 9.13
N CYS A 17 -3.24 -4.01 10.17
CA CYS A 17 -3.95 -4.52 11.34
C CYS A 17 -5.39 -4.98 11.05
N HIS A 18 -5.98 -4.59 9.91
CA HIS A 18 -7.26 -5.11 9.43
C HIS A 18 -7.11 -6.31 8.50
N LEU A 19 -5.88 -6.74 8.22
CA LEU A 19 -5.70 -7.99 7.49
C LEU A 19 -6.11 -9.17 8.39
N PRO A 20 -6.83 -10.15 7.81
CA PRO A 20 -7.13 -11.39 8.49
C PRO A 20 -5.90 -12.01 9.13
N ASP A 21 -6.04 -12.58 10.32
CA ASP A 21 -4.95 -13.29 10.96
C ASP A 21 -4.76 -14.68 10.33
N SER A 22 -3.52 -15.13 10.19
CA SER A 22 -3.18 -16.46 9.65
C SER A 22 -3.81 -17.65 10.38
N SER A 23 -4.33 -17.46 11.60
CA SER A 23 -5.05 -18.47 12.38
C SER A 23 -6.44 -18.83 11.83
N ILE A 24 -7.01 -18.03 10.92
CA ILE A 24 -8.34 -18.32 10.40
C ILE A 24 -8.35 -19.52 9.44
N PRO A 25 -9.43 -20.34 9.45
CA PRO A 25 -9.62 -21.38 8.46
C PRO A 25 -9.62 -20.80 7.04
N ARG A 26 -8.98 -21.49 6.09
CA ARG A 26 -8.91 -21.07 4.67
C ARG A 26 -8.27 -19.68 4.47
N TYR A 27 -7.34 -19.28 5.34
CA TYR A 27 -6.59 -18.02 5.23
C TYR A 27 -6.10 -17.72 3.81
N GLY A 28 -5.52 -18.71 3.12
CA GLY A 28 -5.06 -18.56 1.73
C GLY A 28 -6.16 -18.13 0.75
N TYR A 29 -7.36 -18.72 0.87
CA TYR A 29 -8.51 -18.35 0.03
C TYR A 29 -9.02 -16.94 0.35
N VAL A 30 -9.12 -16.58 1.63
CA VAL A 30 -9.54 -15.23 2.04
C VAL A 30 -8.56 -14.19 1.53
N MET A 31 -7.27 -14.45 1.68
CA MET A 31 -6.18 -13.60 1.18
C MET A 31 -6.19 -13.44 -0.34
N GLU A 32 -6.53 -14.48 -1.10
CA GLU A 32 -6.65 -14.40 -2.56
C GLU A 32 -7.86 -13.58 -3.00
N ASN A 33 -9.01 -13.73 -2.34
CA ASN A 33 -10.19 -12.93 -2.65
C ASN A 33 -9.99 -11.47 -2.24
N LEU A 34 -9.32 -11.22 -1.12
CA LEU A 34 -8.92 -9.87 -0.71
C LEU A 34 -7.99 -9.23 -1.75
N LEU A 35 -6.99 -9.97 -2.24
CA LEU A 35 -6.12 -9.49 -3.31
C LEU A 35 -6.92 -9.11 -4.56
N ARG A 36 -7.83 -9.98 -5.01
CA ARG A 36 -8.70 -9.72 -6.17
C ARG A 36 -9.58 -8.49 -5.95
N TYR A 37 -10.15 -8.32 -4.75
CA TYR A 37 -10.95 -7.16 -4.40
C TYR A 37 -10.13 -5.87 -4.44
N ILE A 38 -8.92 -5.89 -3.88
CA ILE A 38 -8.01 -4.74 -3.87
C ILE A 38 -7.62 -4.34 -5.29
N VAL A 39 -7.19 -5.32 -6.11
CA VAL A 39 -6.82 -5.08 -7.51
C VAL A 39 -8.02 -4.54 -8.29
N GLY A 40 -9.18 -5.16 -8.18
CA GLY A 40 -10.39 -4.68 -8.86
C GLY A 40 -10.85 -3.30 -8.40
N THR A 41 -10.63 -2.94 -7.14
CA THR A 41 -10.91 -1.58 -6.62
C THR A 41 -9.91 -0.57 -7.19
N LEU A 42 -8.63 -0.92 -7.23
CA LEU A 42 -7.57 -0.11 -7.84
C LEU A 42 -7.83 0.13 -9.34
N GLU A 43 -8.23 -0.89 -10.08
CA GLU A 43 -8.54 -0.76 -11.52
C GLU A 43 -9.67 0.22 -11.81
N ARG A 44 -10.67 0.30 -10.91
CA ARG A 44 -11.81 1.21 -11.03
C ARG A 44 -11.52 2.62 -10.55
N THR A 45 -10.63 2.76 -9.57
CA THR A 45 -10.34 4.04 -8.89
C THR A 45 -9.17 4.80 -9.54
N VAL A 46 -8.32 4.12 -10.32
CA VAL A 46 -7.12 4.73 -10.91
C VAL A 46 -7.43 5.39 -12.26
N ALA A 47 -7.80 6.66 -12.22
CA ALA A 47 -7.49 7.61 -13.28
C ALA A 47 -6.20 8.35 -12.88
N ASP A 48 -5.17 8.26 -13.72
CA ASP A 48 -3.88 8.96 -13.64
C ASP A 48 -2.83 8.42 -12.67
N HIS A 49 -2.76 8.88 -11.42
CA HIS A 49 -1.66 8.59 -10.51
C HIS A 49 -2.14 8.30 -9.08
N TYR A 50 -1.42 7.48 -8.31
CA TYR A 50 -1.79 7.20 -6.92
C TYR A 50 -0.61 6.82 -6.03
N VAL A 51 -0.76 7.02 -4.72
CA VAL A 51 0.20 6.62 -3.67
C VAL A 51 -0.45 5.58 -2.76
N LEU A 52 0.26 4.49 -2.48
CA LEU A 52 -0.16 3.49 -1.50
C LEU A 52 0.50 3.80 -0.15
N VAL A 53 -0.30 3.96 0.90
CA VAL A 53 0.20 4.11 2.27
C VAL A 53 -0.19 2.87 3.08
N CYS A 54 0.79 2.10 3.54
CA CYS A 54 0.60 0.88 4.30
C CYS A 54 0.96 1.11 5.78
N LEU A 55 -0.02 1.13 6.67
CA LEU A 55 0.19 1.23 8.12
C LEU A 55 0.48 -0.17 8.67
N SER A 56 1.70 -0.41 9.17
CA SER A 56 2.11 -1.71 9.71
C SER A 56 2.37 -1.72 11.22
N GLY A 57 2.30 -0.56 11.89
CA GLY A 57 2.71 -0.41 13.29
C GLY A 57 1.94 -1.24 14.32
N ALA A 58 0.70 -1.63 14.01
CA ALA A 58 -0.17 -2.42 14.89
C ALA A 58 -0.46 -3.83 14.36
N ALA A 59 0.17 -4.25 13.25
CA ALA A 59 -0.11 -5.55 12.65
C ALA A 59 0.63 -6.66 13.38
N ALA A 60 -0.10 -7.70 13.81
CA ALA A 60 0.52 -8.91 14.33
C ALA A 60 1.25 -9.67 13.20
N ARG A 61 2.26 -10.46 13.55
CA ARG A 61 3.05 -11.22 12.55
C ARG A 61 2.18 -12.17 11.70
N GLY A 62 1.10 -12.69 12.27
CA GLY A 62 0.11 -13.53 11.58
C GLY A 62 -0.73 -12.78 10.54
N GLN A 63 -0.81 -11.45 10.62
CA GLN A 63 -1.55 -10.60 9.67
C GLN A 63 -0.67 -10.11 8.51
N ILE A 64 0.65 -10.27 8.63
CA ILE A 64 1.58 -9.85 7.58
C ILE A 64 1.58 -10.92 6.49
N PRO A 65 1.30 -10.56 5.22
CA PRO A 65 1.23 -11.54 4.14
C PRO A 65 2.59 -12.21 3.90
N SER A 66 2.55 -13.48 3.49
CA SER A 66 3.76 -14.23 3.19
C SER A 66 4.46 -13.73 1.92
N PHE A 67 5.74 -14.09 1.78
CA PHE A 67 6.51 -13.80 0.57
C PHE A 67 5.82 -14.27 -0.72
N GLY A 68 5.25 -15.48 -0.73
CA GLY A 68 4.52 -16.01 -1.88
C GLY A 68 3.25 -15.21 -2.19
N TRP A 69 2.59 -14.64 -1.18
CA TRP A 69 1.45 -13.77 -1.39
C TRP A 69 1.88 -12.42 -1.99
N MET A 70 2.95 -11.80 -1.50
CA MET A 70 3.47 -10.56 -2.10
C MET A 70 3.86 -10.72 -3.56
N LYS A 71 4.51 -11.83 -3.92
CA LYS A 71 4.85 -12.15 -5.32
C LYS A 71 3.58 -12.23 -6.18
N ARG A 72 2.55 -12.95 -5.70
CA ARG A 72 1.26 -13.06 -6.40
C ARG A 72 0.54 -11.71 -6.48
N CYS A 73 0.60 -10.89 -5.43
CA CYS A 73 0.06 -9.54 -5.42
C CYS A 73 0.68 -8.69 -6.54
N TYR A 74 2.02 -8.68 -6.62
CA TYR A 74 2.72 -7.95 -7.68
C TYR A 74 2.41 -8.46 -9.09
N GLN A 75 2.19 -9.77 -9.25
CA GLN A 75 1.81 -10.39 -10.52
C GLN A 75 0.35 -10.10 -10.92
N ALA A 76 -0.55 -10.03 -9.94
CA ALA A 76 -1.96 -9.69 -10.16
C ALA A 76 -2.16 -8.20 -10.49
N MET A 77 -1.22 -7.34 -10.08
CA MET A 77 -1.23 -5.93 -10.48
C MET A 77 -0.80 -5.78 -11.93
N ASP A 78 -1.74 -5.38 -12.77
CA ASP A 78 -1.45 -5.11 -14.18
C ASP A 78 -0.42 -3.99 -14.37
N ARG A 79 0.20 -3.96 -15.55
CA ARG A 79 1.23 -2.96 -15.90
C ARG A 79 0.73 -1.52 -15.69
N ARG A 80 -0.55 -1.25 -16.00
CA ARG A 80 -1.18 0.05 -15.80
C ARG A 80 -1.16 0.48 -14.33
N LEU A 81 -1.61 -0.39 -13.42
CA LEU A 81 -1.61 -0.11 -11.98
C LEU A 81 -0.20 0.14 -11.44
N ARG A 82 0.78 -0.64 -11.89
CA ARG A 82 2.19 -0.48 -11.47
C ARG A 82 2.81 0.82 -11.99
N ASN A 83 2.38 1.29 -13.17
CA ASN A 83 2.87 2.53 -13.76
C ASN A 83 2.23 3.77 -13.11
N SER A 84 0.92 3.74 -12.86
CA SER A 84 0.18 4.83 -12.19
C SER A 84 0.58 5.00 -10.72
N LEU A 85 1.11 3.95 -10.08
CA LEU A 85 1.65 4.03 -8.72
C LEU A 85 2.86 4.95 -8.67
N GLN A 86 2.82 6.01 -7.87
CA GLN A 86 3.95 6.92 -7.68
C GLN A 86 4.86 6.47 -6.54
N ALA A 87 4.29 6.04 -5.42
CA ALA A 87 5.03 5.57 -4.25
C ALA A 87 4.24 4.52 -3.45
N VAL A 88 4.97 3.64 -2.76
CA VAL A 88 4.45 2.77 -1.69
C VAL A 88 5.15 3.16 -0.41
N ILE A 89 4.42 3.70 0.56
CA ILE A 89 4.98 4.17 1.82
C ILE A 89 4.51 3.24 2.93
N ILE A 90 5.45 2.56 3.58
CA ILE A 90 5.17 1.68 4.70
C ILE A 90 5.49 2.42 6.00
N VAL A 91 4.46 2.66 6.80
CA VAL A 91 4.53 3.46 8.04
C VAL A 91 4.63 2.55 9.24
N HIS A 92 5.52 2.90 10.16
CA HIS A 92 5.88 2.08 11.32
C HIS A 92 6.26 0.63 10.94
N PRO A 93 7.19 0.44 9.97
CA PRO A 93 7.58 -0.90 9.56
C PRO A 93 8.30 -1.62 10.69
N THR A 94 7.82 -2.80 11.05
CA THR A 94 8.55 -3.72 11.93
C THR A 94 9.80 -4.23 11.22
N TRP A 95 10.79 -4.73 11.98
CA TRP A 95 12.00 -5.32 11.42
C TRP A 95 11.67 -6.46 10.43
N TYR A 96 10.62 -7.22 10.73
CA TYR A 96 10.13 -8.32 9.89
C TYR A 96 9.61 -7.81 8.54
N VAL A 97 8.80 -6.74 8.53
CA VAL A 97 8.33 -6.12 7.29
C VAL A 97 9.49 -5.60 6.45
N LYS A 98 10.48 -4.94 7.08
CA LYS A 98 11.68 -4.47 6.37
C LYS A 98 12.43 -5.63 5.71
N ALA A 99 12.65 -6.72 6.43
CA ALA A 99 13.32 -7.90 5.90
C ALA A 99 12.54 -8.53 4.74
N LEU A 100 11.22 -8.68 4.92
CA LEU A 100 10.32 -9.26 3.93
C LEU A 100 10.30 -8.44 2.62
N VAL A 101 10.17 -7.12 2.72
CA VAL A 101 10.23 -6.21 1.56
C VAL A 101 11.61 -6.29 0.90
N THR A 102 12.68 -6.31 1.67
CA THR A 102 14.06 -6.40 1.14
C THR A 102 14.27 -7.69 0.37
N LEU A 103 13.76 -8.83 0.88
CA LEU A 103 13.81 -10.12 0.22
C LEU A 103 12.94 -10.17 -1.05
N SER A 104 11.89 -9.34 -1.11
CA SER A 104 11.00 -9.23 -2.28
C SER A 104 11.55 -8.40 -3.43
N ARG A 105 12.52 -7.50 -3.16
CA ARG A 105 13.15 -6.63 -4.16
C ARG A 105 13.59 -7.34 -5.46
N PRO A 106 14.27 -8.50 -5.44
CA PRO A 106 14.70 -9.17 -6.68
C PRO A 106 13.56 -9.60 -7.62
N PHE A 107 12.32 -9.67 -7.14
CA PHE A 107 11.15 -10.03 -7.96
C PHE A 107 10.37 -8.81 -8.47
N LEU A 108 10.68 -7.62 -7.96
CA LEU A 108 10.08 -6.36 -8.36
C LEU A 108 10.89 -5.75 -9.51
N SER A 109 10.24 -5.01 -10.42
CA SER A 109 11.01 -4.24 -11.40
C SER A 109 11.88 -3.20 -10.67
N PRO A 110 13.07 -2.84 -11.20
CA PRO A 110 13.91 -1.80 -10.61
C PRO A 110 13.14 -0.47 -10.41
N THR A 111 12.28 -0.14 -11.38
CA THR A 111 11.39 1.02 -11.32
C THR A 111 10.37 0.94 -10.20
N PHE A 112 9.85 -0.24 -9.87
CA PHE A 112 8.88 -0.42 -8.79
C PHE A 112 9.57 -0.47 -7.42
N SER A 113 10.72 -1.14 -7.32
CA SER A 113 11.52 -1.20 -6.09
C SER A 113 11.92 0.20 -5.62
N GLY A 114 12.26 1.11 -6.54
CA GLY A 114 12.55 2.52 -6.24
C GLY A 114 11.34 3.34 -5.73
N LYS A 115 10.10 2.85 -5.91
CA LYS A 115 8.88 3.49 -5.40
C LYS A 115 8.59 3.14 -3.94
N VAL A 116 9.23 2.10 -3.40
CA VAL A 116 8.98 1.63 -2.03
C VAL A 116 9.81 2.44 -1.03
N ARG A 117 9.12 3.11 -0.10
CA ARG A 117 9.69 3.95 0.95
C ARG A 117 9.20 3.49 2.32
N PHE A 118 10.03 3.72 3.33
CA PHE A 118 9.71 3.43 4.73
C PHE A 118 9.60 4.74 5.49
N ALA A 119 8.60 4.85 6.35
CA ALA A 119 8.45 5.97 7.28
C ALA A 119 8.38 5.41 8.71
N ALA A 120 9.28 5.84 9.58
CA ALA A 120 9.31 5.45 10.99
C ALA A 120 8.21 6.12 11.81
N SER A 121 7.64 7.22 11.33
CA SER A 121 6.56 7.96 12.00
C SER A 121 5.59 8.63 11.01
N LEU A 122 4.40 9.00 11.48
CA LEU A 122 3.46 9.84 10.73
C LEU A 122 4.04 11.21 10.35
N ARG A 123 5.00 11.73 11.13
CA ARG A 123 5.73 12.97 10.83
C ARG A 123 6.67 12.83 9.63
N GLU A 124 7.27 11.65 9.46
CA GLU A 124 8.08 11.34 8.29
C GLU A 124 7.18 11.05 7.06
N LEU A 125 6.01 10.44 7.29
CA LEU A 125 4.98 10.30 6.25
C LEU A 125 4.54 11.66 5.69
N SER A 126 4.31 12.67 6.55
CA SER A 126 3.93 14.02 6.11
C SER A 126 5.03 14.79 5.38
N GLN A 127 6.28 14.31 5.43
CA GLN A 127 7.39 14.84 4.62
C GLN A 127 7.54 14.08 3.30
N LEU A 128 7.16 12.80 3.26
CA LEU A 128 7.27 11.94 2.09
C LEU A 128 6.06 12.03 1.15
N VAL A 129 4.89 12.33 1.72
CA VAL A 129 3.70 12.77 1.01
C VAL A 129 3.62 14.27 1.23
N PRO A 130 3.74 15.13 0.20
CA PRO A 130 3.38 16.53 0.33
C PRO A 130 1.87 16.60 0.57
N LEU A 131 1.47 16.42 1.83
CA LEU A 131 0.17 16.82 2.32
C LEU A 131 0.29 18.33 2.49
N GLU A 132 -0.07 19.11 1.47
CA GLU A 132 -0.42 20.50 1.74
C GLU A 132 -1.56 20.49 2.77
N PRO A 133 -1.51 21.36 3.80
CA PRO A 133 -2.53 21.44 4.84
C PRO A 133 -3.82 22.06 4.29
N ALA A 134 -4.51 21.34 3.41
CA ALA A 134 -5.83 21.67 2.92
C ALA A 134 -6.72 20.43 3.05
N HIS A 135 -7.73 20.52 3.91
CA HIS A 135 -8.77 19.52 4.22
C HIS A 135 -8.58 18.64 5.47
N VAL A 136 -8.09 19.22 6.57
CA VAL A 136 -8.72 18.89 7.86
C VAL A 136 -10.00 19.74 7.91
N PRO A 137 -11.22 19.17 7.79
CA PRO A 137 -12.41 19.95 8.09
C PRO A 137 -12.29 20.41 9.54
N GLU A 138 -12.37 21.72 9.77
CA GLU A 138 -12.43 22.24 11.13
C GLU A 138 -13.62 21.56 11.84
N PRO A 139 -13.41 21.01 13.05
CA PRO A 139 -14.52 20.56 13.84
C PRO A 139 -15.40 21.78 14.15
N VAL A 140 -16.62 21.76 13.63
CA VAL A 140 -17.71 22.65 14.04
C VAL A 140 -18.06 22.42 15.51
#